data_AF-A0A1S8WJK6-F1
#
_entry.id   AF-A0A1S8WJK6-F1
#
_cell.length_a   1.000
_cell.length_b   1.000
_cell.length_c   1.000
_cell.angle_alpha   90.00
_cell.angle_beta   90.00
_cell.angle_gamma   90.00
#
_symmetry.space_group_name_H-M   'P 1'
#
loop_
_entity.id
_entity.type
_entity.pdbx_description
1 polymer ?
#
loop_
_entity_poly.entity_id
_entity_poly.type
_entity_poly.pdbx_seq_one_letter_code
_entity_poly.pdbx_strand_id
1 'polypeptide(L)'
;MAKTWFNQPARKERRRAARKAKARKIAPRPASGPLRPIVNCLTLRYNMKVRAGRGFPLQEVRAAGFTPKCARTRNVARLKAYKARLILFPKNPAKLQPLEAKADEVKKATQRQGPVLPITQRTKNVEAHVNWLHC
;
A
#
# COMPACT_ATOMS: atom_id res chain seq x y z
N MET A 1 -35.83 -20.25 3.27
CA MET A 1 -35.69 -19.56 1.96
C MET A 1 -34.35 -19.91 1.32
N ALA A 2 -34.35 -20.40 0.08
CA ALA A 2 -33.12 -20.76 -0.62
C ALA A 2 -32.43 -19.53 -1.22
N LYS A 3 -31.13 -19.37 -0.97
CA LYS A 3 -30.31 -18.28 -1.53
C LYS A 3 -29.69 -18.74 -2.84
N THR A 4 -30.19 -18.25 -3.97
CA THR A 4 -29.67 -18.57 -5.31
C THR A 4 -28.55 -17.61 -5.74
N TRP A 5 -27.68 -18.06 -6.65
CA TRP A 5 -26.48 -17.33 -7.10
C TRP A 5 -26.49 -16.96 -8.58
N PHE A 6 -27.63 -17.05 -9.27
CA PHE A 6 -27.75 -16.74 -10.70
C PHE A 6 -27.34 -15.31 -11.07
N ASN A 7 -27.47 -14.36 -10.14
CA ASN A 7 -27.04 -12.97 -10.31
C ASN A 7 -25.53 -12.75 -10.00
N GLN A 8 -24.74 -13.79 -9.77
CA GLN A 8 -23.29 -13.67 -9.53
C GLN A 8 -22.54 -13.01 -10.72
N PRO A 9 -22.72 -13.40 -12.00
CA PRO A 9 -22.07 -12.74 -13.13
C PRO A 9 -22.44 -11.26 -13.25
N ALA A 10 -23.75 -10.93 -13.21
CA ALA A 10 -24.21 -9.54 -13.26
C ALA A 10 -23.62 -8.69 -12.13
N ARG A 11 -23.53 -9.24 -10.90
CA ARG A 11 -22.87 -8.57 -9.78
C ARG A 11 -21.36 -8.36 -9.99
N LYS A 12 -20.66 -9.27 -10.68
CA LYS A 12 -19.23 -9.11 -11.01
C LYS A 12 -19.03 -7.98 -12.02
N GLU A 13 -19.85 -7.94 -13.07
CA GLU A 13 -19.81 -6.88 -14.09
C GLU A 13 -20.13 -5.51 -13.50
N ARG A 14 -21.23 -5.39 -12.74
CA ARG A 14 -21.60 -4.14 -12.04
C ARG A 14 -20.46 -3.61 -11.16
N ARG A 15 -19.82 -4.49 -10.38
CA ARG A 15 -18.65 -4.11 -9.55
C ARG A 15 -17.47 -3.68 -10.41
N ARG A 16 -17.23 -4.29 -11.57
CA ARG A 16 -16.16 -3.89 -12.50
C ARG A 16 -16.43 -2.51 -13.09
N ALA A 17 -17.64 -2.24 -13.57
CA ALA A 17 -18.04 -0.94 -14.11
C ALA A 17 -17.91 0.17 -13.05
N ALA A 18 -18.39 -0.07 -11.83
CA ALA A 18 -18.25 0.87 -10.72
C ALA A 18 -16.78 1.15 -10.37
N ARG A 19 -15.90 0.14 -10.39
CA ARG A 19 -14.46 0.33 -10.19
C ARG A 19 -13.82 1.16 -11.30
N LYS A 20 -14.19 0.93 -12.57
CA LYS A 20 -13.71 1.73 -13.71
C LYS A 20 -14.15 3.20 -13.59
N ALA A 21 -15.43 3.44 -13.28
CA ALA A 21 -15.96 4.79 -13.08
C ALA A 21 -15.26 5.51 -11.93
N LYS A 22 -15.03 4.82 -10.81
CA LYS A 22 -14.27 5.36 -9.66
C LYS A 22 -12.82 5.70 -10.05
N ALA A 23 -12.15 4.84 -10.81
CA ALA A 23 -10.77 5.07 -11.24
C ALA A 23 -10.65 6.34 -12.10
N ARG A 24 -11.57 6.52 -13.07
CA ARG A 24 -11.64 7.73 -13.90
C ARG A 24 -11.88 8.99 -13.08
N LYS A 25 -12.79 8.94 -12.09
CA LYS A 25 -13.10 10.09 -11.21
C LYS A 25 -11.93 10.53 -10.33
N ILE A 26 -11.09 9.58 -9.91
CA ILE A 26 -10.02 9.82 -8.93
C ILE A 26 -8.65 10.08 -9.59
N ALA A 27 -8.53 9.89 -10.91
CA ALA A 27 -7.30 10.17 -11.65
C ALA A 27 -6.80 11.60 -11.34
N PRO A 28 -5.49 11.78 -11.05
CA PRO A 28 -4.36 10.85 -11.24
C PRO A 28 -4.07 9.90 -10.06
N ARG A 29 -4.83 9.96 -8.96
CA ARG A 29 -4.56 9.15 -7.75
C ARG A 29 -4.81 7.65 -8.01
N PRO A 30 -4.10 6.74 -7.33
CA PRO A 30 -4.25 5.30 -7.53
C PRO A 30 -5.65 4.78 -7.11
N ALA A 31 -6.28 3.99 -7.99
CA ALA A 31 -7.64 3.48 -7.77
C ALA A 31 -7.75 2.44 -6.64
N SER A 32 -6.63 1.81 -6.25
CA SER A 32 -6.58 0.80 -5.18
C SER A 32 -6.86 1.37 -3.78
N GLY A 33 -6.83 2.69 -3.62
CA GLY A 33 -6.97 3.37 -2.33
C GLY A 33 -5.63 3.68 -1.66
N PRO A 34 -5.66 4.14 -0.39
CA PRO A 34 -4.48 4.61 0.33
C PRO A 34 -3.53 3.47 0.72
N LEU A 35 -2.28 3.85 1.05
CA LEU A 35 -1.29 2.92 1.60
C LEU A 35 -1.76 2.35 2.94
N ARG A 36 -1.57 1.04 3.13
CA ARG A 36 -1.92 0.32 4.37
C ARG A 36 -0.64 -0.15 5.09
N PRO A 37 -0.60 -0.16 6.44
CA PRO A 37 0.54 -0.64 7.22
C PRO A 37 0.64 -2.16 7.20
N ILE A 38 1.83 -2.64 7.55
CA ILE A 38 2.17 -4.04 7.69
C ILE A 38 1.87 -4.48 9.12
N VAL A 39 0.84 -5.31 9.28
CA VAL A 39 0.34 -5.76 10.59
C VAL A 39 0.32 -7.29 10.65
N ASN A 40 0.74 -7.85 11.79
CA ASN A 40 0.64 -9.29 12.04
C ASN A 40 -0.78 -9.65 12.51
N CYS A 41 -1.21 -10.89 12.31
CA CYS A 41 -2.46 -11.38 12.91
C CYS A 41 -2.29 -11.65 14.42
N LEU A 42 -3.39 -11.62 15.19
CA LEU A 42 -3.33 -11.62 16.66
C LEU A 42 -2.95 -12.98 17.26
N THR A 43 -3.48 -14.07 16.73
CA THR A 43 -3.31 -15.42 17.31
C THR A 43 -1.92 -16.00 17.07
N LEU A 44 -1.41 -16.83 17.99
CA LEU A 44 -0.12 -17.53 17.87
C LEU A 44 0.07 -18.20 16.49
N ARG A 45 -0.92 -18.99 16.05
CA ARG A 45 -0.91 -19.71 14.76
C ARG A 45 -0.72 -18.80 13.55
N TYR A 46 -1.23 -17.57 13.60
CA TYR A 46 -1.24 -16.64 12.47
C TYR A 46 -0.33 -15.43 12.66
N ASN A 47 0.40 -15.31 13.77
CA ASN A 47 1.31 -14.18 14.02
C ASN A 47 2.45 -14.12 12.97
N MET A 48 2.79 -15.26 12.37
CA MET A 48 3.73 -15.32 11.24
C MET A 48 3.16 -14.74 9.94
N LYS A 49 1.82 -14.72 9.80
CA LYS A 49 1.14 -14.16 8.63
C LYS A 49 0.99 -12.67 8.79
N VAL A 50 1.36 -11.97 7.73
CA VAL A 50 1.29 -10.52 7.65
C VAL A 50 0.13 -10.12 6.73
N ARG A 51 -0.60 -9.08 7.13
CA ARG A 51 -1.75 -8.55 6.40
C ARG A 51 -1.69 -7.03 6.29
N ALA A 52 -2.49 -6.48 5.36
CA ALA A 52 -2.73 -5.05 5.28
C ALA A 52 -3.63 -4.60 6.45
N GLY A 53 -3.10 -3.74 7.33
CA GLY A 53 -3.85 -3.16 8.45
C GLY A 53 -4.88 -2.13 8.02
N ARG A 54 -5.66 -1.56 8.95
CA ARG A 54 -6.66 -0.52 8.64
C ARG A 54 -6.00 0.82 8.28
N GLY A 55 -5.10 1.31 9.12
CA GLY A 55 -4.39 2.57 8.95
C GLY A 55 -3.15 2.63 9.86
N PHE A 56 -2.23 3.53 9.56
CA PHE A 56 -1.01 3.69 10.34
C PHE A 56 -1.35 4.21 11.74
N PRO A 57 -0.83 3.60 12.82
CA PRO A 57 -0.91 4.18 14.15
C PRO A 57 -0.22 5.55 14.10
N LEU A 58 -0.75 6.50 14.88
CA LEU A 58 -0.21 7.85 14.94
C LEU A 58 1.30 7.79 15.12
N GLN A 59 1.77 6.97 16.07
CA GLN A 59 3.18 6.69 16.32
C GLN A 59 4.03 6.56 15.04
N GLU A 60 3.61 5.77 14.06
CA GLU A 60 4.41 5.48 12.84
C GLU A 60 4.45 6.65 11.86
N VAL A 61 3.35 7.38 11.78
CA VAL A 61 3.23 8.62 11.01
C VAL A 61 4.27 9.62 11.55
N ARG A 62 4.37 9.70 12.87
CA ARG A 62 5.27 10.57 13.66
C ARG A 62 6.73 10.35 13.33
N ALA A 63 7.22 9.11 13.42
CA ALA A 63 8.61 8.78 13.13
C ALA A 63 8.98 8.86 11.63
N ALA A 64 8.00 8.88 10.72
CA ALA A 64 8.24 9.10 9.30
C ALA A 64 8.34 10.60 8.91
N GLY A 65 8.21 11.51 9.88
CA GLY A 65 8.23 12.96 9.66
C GLY A 65 6.86 13.57 9.38
N PHE A 66 5.77 12.91 9.80
CA PHE A 66 4.41 13.46 9.83
C PHE A 66 3.97 13.55 11.32
N THR A 67 3.85 14.73 11.95
CA THR A 67 3.67 14.96 13.43
C THR A 67 2.52 14.17 14.14
N PRO A 68 2.32 14.04 15.51
CA PRO A 68 3.04 13.88 16.82
C PRO A 68 4.33 13.06 17.05
N LYS A 69 4.49 12.20 18.11
CA LYS A 69 5.72 11.46 18.55
C LYS A 69 5.78 9.87 18.62
N CYS A 70 6.95 9.31 18.22
CA CYS A 70 7.58 7.96 18.39
C CYS A 70 6.94 6.67 17.84
N ALA A 71 7.70 5.80 17.15
CA ALA A 71 7.21 4.53 16.54
C ALA A 71 8.20 3.38 16.30
N ARG A 72 7.59 2.20 16.02
CA ARG A 72 8.19 0.96 15.51
C ARG A 72 8.76 1.08 14.08
N THR A 73 9.91 0.47 13.82
CA THR A 73 10.77 0.66 12.62
C THR A 73 10.18 0.21 11.27
N ARG A 74 9.43 -0.92 11.22
CA ARG A 74 9.00 -1.56 9.95
C ARG A 74 8.08 -0.70 9.09
N ASN A 75 7.09 -0.06 9.71
CA ASN A 75 6.11 0.74 8.99
C ASN A 75 6.61 2.16 8.70
N VAL A 76 7.56 2.65 9.50
CA VAL A 76 8.29 3.91 9.22
C VAL A 76 9.06 3.79 7.91
N ALA A 77 9.80 2.70 7.70
CA ALA A 77 10.50 2.44 6.44
C ALA A 77 9.54 2.41 5.25
N ARG A 78 8.37 1.80 5.42
CA ARG A 78 7.31 1.74 4.40
C ARG A 78 6.74 3.13 4.08
N LEU A 79 6.55 3.99 5.07
CA LEU A 79 6.11 5.38 4.87
C LEU A 79 7.18 6.21 4.15
N LYS A 80 8.47 6.04 4.50
CA LYS A 80 9.59 6.69 3.80
C LYS A 80 9.66 6.27 2.33
N ALA A 81 9.56 4.96 2.06
CA ALA A 81 9.54 4.44 0.69
C ALA A 81 8.33 4.93 -0.13
N TYR A 82 7.18 5.13 0.51
CA TYR A 82 6.02 5.73 -0.13
C TYR A 82 6.23 7.21 -0.44
N LYS A 83 6.80 7.98 0.50
CA LYS A 83 7.11 9.41 0.32
C LYS A 83 8.02 9.64 -0.89
N ALA A 84 9.06 8.81 -1.06
CA ALA A 84 9.96 8.91 -2.21
C ALA A 84 9.29 8.64 -3.56
N ARG A 85 8.18 7.91 -3.59
CA ARG A 85 7.42 7.56 -4.82
C ARG A 85 6.18 8.42 -5.02
N LEU A 86 5.86 9.31 -4.09
CA LEU A 86 4.65 10.12 -4.11
C LEU A 86 4.89 11.38 -4.95
N ILE A 87 4.15 11.50 -6.06
CA ILE A 87 4.09 12.75 -6.83
C ILE A 87 2.97 13.60 -6.22
N LEU A 88 3.33 14.68 -5.52
CA LEU A 88 2.35 15.61 -4.96
C LEU A 88 2.06 16.74 -5.95
N PHE A 89 0.82 16.85 -6.37
CA PHE A 89 0.40 17.90 -7.30
C PHE A 89 0.36 19.25 -6.57
N PRO A 90 0.91 20.32 -7.17
CA PRO A 90 0.92 21.64 -6.57
C PRO A 90 -0.50 22.20 -6.46
N LYS A 91 -0.81 22.86 -5.33
CA LYS A 91 -2.09 23.58 -5.17
C LYS A 91 -2.14 24.87 -6.00
N ASN A 92 -1.01 25.56 -6.10
CA ASN A 92 -0.84 26.74 -6.93
C ASN A 92 0.44 26.57 -7.77
N PRO A 93 0.34 26.51 -9.11
CA PRO A 93 1.52 26.28 -9.96
C PRO A 93 2.55 27.40 -9.88
N ALA A 94 2.16 28.62 -9.46
CA ALA A 94 3.06 29.75 -9.34
C ALA A 94 3.88 29.78 -8.04
N LYS A 95 3.45 29.08 -6.98
CA LYS A 95 4.11 29.07 -5.66
C LYS A 95 4.32 27.64 -5.20
N LEU A 96 5.42 27.04 -5.66
CA LEU A 96 5.76 25.65 -5.38
C LEU A 96 6.34 25.47 -3.97
N GLN A 97 5.80 24.51 -3.24
CA GLN A 97 6.31 24.10 -1.93
C GLN A 97 7.40 23.01 -2.05
N PRO A 98 8.25 22.78 -1.02
CA PRO A 98 9.42 21.87 -1.08
C PRO A 98 9.12 20.38 -1.34
N LEU A 99 7.84 20.00 -1.44
CA LEU A 99 7.39 18.63 -1.63
C LEU A 99 6.47 18.46 -2.84
N GLU A 100 6.22 19.54 -3.60
CA GLU A 100 5.35 19.55 -4.76
C GLU A 100 6.15 19.26 -6.04
N ALA A 101 5.50 18.54 -6.97
CA ALA A 101 6.09 18.14 -8.22
C ALA A 101 6.17 19.32 -9.20
N LYS A 102 7.29 19.41 -9.93
CA LYS A 102 7.45 20.35 -11.05
C LYS A 102 6.56 19.95 -12.22
N ALA A 103 6.28 20.89 -13.13
CA ALA A 103 5.35 20.69 -14.25
C ALA A 103 5.65 19.45 -15.11
N ASP A 104 6.93 19.07 -15.26
CA ASP A 104 7.34 17.91 -16.06
C ASP A 104 7.03 16.57 -15.40
N GLU A 105 7.08 16.50 -14.07
CA GLU A 105 6.72 15.31 -13.30
C GLU A 105 5.21 15.12 -13.23
N VAL A 106 4.46 16.22 -13.21
CA VAL A 106 3.00 16.23 -13.25
C VAL A 106 2.48 15.60 -14.54
N LYS A 107 3.11 15.89 -15.69
CA LYS A 107 2.73 15.30 -16.99
C LYS A 107 3.03 13.80 -17.06
N LYS A 108 4.07 13.34 -16.36
CA LYS A 108 4.45 11.92 -16.27
C LYS A 108 3.57 11.12 -15.30
N ALA A 109 2.76 11.79 -14.49
CA ALA A 109 1.94 11.13 -13.47
C ALA A 109 0.85 10.26 -14.10
N THR A 110 1.01 8.95 -14.00
CA THR A 110 0.04 7.97 -14.45
C THR A 110 -0.65 7.27 -13.28
N GLN A 111 -1.90 6.88 -13.49
CA GLN A 111 -2.63 6.14 -12.47
C GLN A 111 -2.03 4.74 -12.32
N ARG A 112 -1.45 4.47 -11.15
CA ARG A 112 -0.90 3.15 -10.83
C ARG A 112 -2.00 2.09 -10.79
N GLN A 113 -1.78 1.00 -11.50
CA GLN A 113 -2.62 -0.19 -11.45
C GLN A 113 -2.21 -1.11 -10.29
N GLY A 114 -3.19 -1.71 -9.60
CA GLY A 114 -2.96 -2.63 -8.47
C GLY A 114 -2.63 -1.95 -7.12
N PRO A 115 -2.47 -2.75 -6.04
CA PRO A 115 -2.32 -2.24 -4.67
C PRO A 115 -0.99 -1.51 -4.45
N VAL A 116 -1.03 -0.31 -3.87
CA VAL A 116 0.16 0.52 -3.56
C VAL A 116 1.10 -0.22 -2.61
N LEU A 117 2.34 -0.43 -3.05
CA LEU A 117 3.41 -1.17 -2.36
C LEU A 117 2.89 -2.51 -1.79
N PRO A 118 2.71 -3.56 -2.61
CA PRO A 118 2.11 -4.82 -2.16
C PRO A 118 2.89 -5.42 -0.96
N ILE A 119 2.16 -6.01 -0.01
CA ILE A 119 2.75 -6.69 1.14
C ILE A 119 3.06 -8.12 0.73
N THR A 120 4.33 -8.47 0.69
CA THR A 120 4.80 -9.84 0.47
C THR A 120 4.98 -10.56 1.80
N GLN A 121 4.70 -11.86 1.82
CA GLN A 121 5.04 -12.69 2.98
C GLN A 121 6.54 -12.98 2.94
N ARG A 122 7.20 -12.93 4.10
CA ARG A 122 8.62 -13.31 4.20
C ARG A 122 8.71 -14.83 4.03
N THR A 123 9.38 -15.28 2.99
CA THR A 123 9.83 -16.66 2.87
C THR A 123 11.10 -16.81 3.71
N LYS A 124 11.22 -17.91 4.45
CA LYS A 124 12.50 -18.25 5.07
C LYS A 124 13.35 -18.88 3.97
N ASN A 125 14.44 -18.22 3.60
CA ASN A 125 15.47 -18.87 2.79
C ASN A 125 16.31 -19.68 3.77
N VAL A 126 16.05 -20.99 3.82
CA VAL A 126 16.84 -21.91 4.63
C VAL A 126 17.93 -22.42 3.71
N GLU A 127 19.16 -21.95 3.94
CA GLU A 127 20.33 -22.55 3.32
C GLU A 127 20.58 -23.89 4.03
N ALA A 128 20.69 -24.96 3.25
CA ALA A 128 21.02 -26.27 3.79
C ALA A 128 22.49 -26.26 4.21
N HIS A 129 22.76 -26.15 5.51
CA HIS A 129 24.10 -26.39 6.03
C HIS A 129 24.43 -27.87 5.91
N VAL A 130 25.16 -28.25 4.86
CA VAL A 130 25.76 -29.58 4.72
C VAL A 130 27.04 -29.59 5.55
N ASN A 131 26.97 -30.15 6.76
CA ASN A 131 28.16 -30.47 7.54
C ASN A 131 28.78 -31.74 6.98
N TRP A 132 29.77 -31.59 6.11
CA TRP A 132 30.67 -32.67 5.71
C TRP A 132 31.66 -32.92 6.86
N LEU A 133 31.23 -33.69 7.86
CA LEU A 133 32.17 -34.35 8.77
C LEU A 133 32.92 -35.39 7.95
N HIS A 134 34.17 -35.10 7.60
CA HIS A 134 35.10 -36.09 7.11
C HIS A 134 35.38 -37.09 8.25
N CYS A 135 35.29 -38.37 7.91
CA CYS A 135 35.58 -39.53 8.76
C CYS A 135 37.05 -39.56 9.20
#